data_AF-A0A948DY31-F1
#
_entry.id   AF-A0A948DY31-F1
#
_cell.length_a   1.000
_cell.length_b   1.000
_cell.length_c   1.000
_cell.angle_alpha   90.00
_cell.angle_beta   90.00
_cell.angle_gamma   90.00
#
_symmetry.space_group_name_H-M   'P 1'
#
loop_
_entity.id
_entity.type
_entity.pdbx_description
1 polymer ?
#
loop_
_entity_poly.entity_id
_entity_poly.type
_entity_poly.pdbx_seq_one_letter_code
_entity_poly.pdbx_strand_id
1 'polypeptide(L)'
;MSPDDIREQLELQIVEFIKVKLADGTLTEERAQEMSKAVLGILKPGMNFEELYRAIPKLDDRFQELSPIILPLLKEYEERVVGEVQKNVSELIKIGQYDAAVKLGEQTVKQEIPLQWEGSGKQKRQVPAPKSVA
;
A
#
# COMPACT_ATOMS: atom_id res chain seq x y z
N MET A 1 4.26 -9.95 1.46
CA MET A 1 4.74 -9.84 0.07
C MET A 1 5.64 -8.65 -0.03
N SER A 2 6.75 -8.78 -0.75
CA SER A 2 7.59 -7.67 -1.17
C SER A 2 6.90 -6.88 -2.30
N PRO A 3 7.31 -5.63 -2.59
CA PRO A 3 6.85 -4.91 -3.77
C PRO A 3 7.08 -5.67 -5.09
N ASP A 4 8.21 -6.36 -5.20
CA ASP A 4 8.53 -7.17 -6.39
C ASP A 4 7.61 -8.39 -6.51
N ASP A 5 7.21 -9.02 -5.40
CA ASP A 5 6.23 -10.12 -5.44
C ASP A 5 4.88 -9.62 -6.02
N ILE A 6 4.45 -8.42 -5.62
CA ILE A 6 3.20 -7.81 -6.11
C ILE A 6 3.33 -7.46 -7.59
N ARG A 7 4.47 -6.89 -7.99
CA ARG A 7 4.78 -6.60 -9.40
C ARG A 7 4.67 -7.85 -10.26
N GLU A 8 5.34 -8.93 -9.86
CA GLU A 8 5.36 -10.20 -10.61
C GLU A 8 3.97 -10.84 -10.69
N GLN A 9 3.23 -10.81 -9.59
CA GLN A 9 1.86 -11.31 -9.56
C GLN A 9 0.95 -10.52 -10.51
N LEU A 10 1.06 -9.18 -10.51
CA LEU A 10 0.30 -8.33 -11.41
C LEU A 10 0.66 -8.56 -12.88
N GLU A 11 1.96 -8.66 -13.19
CA GLU A 11 2.44 -9.01 -14.54
C GLU A 11 1.87 -10.35 -15.02
N LEU A 12 1.88 -11.37 -14.15
CA LEU A 12 1.31 -12.68 -14.46
C LEU A 12 -0.20 -12.59 -14.74
N GLN A 13 -0.96 -11.91 -13.88
CA GLN A 13 -2.40 -11.75 -14.06
C GLN A 13 -2.73 -11.02 -15.37
N ILE A 14 -1.95 -10.00 -15.72
CA ILE A 14 -2.12 -9.28 -16.99
C ILE A 14 -1.82 -10.20 -18.18
N VAL A 15 -0.76 -11.01 -18.12
CA VAL A 15 -0.45 -11.98 -19.18
C VAL A 15 -1.56 -13.01 -19.35
N GLU A 16 -2.09 -13.55 -18.25
CA GLU A 16 -3.22 -14.48 -18.29
C GLU A 16 -4.48 -13.85 -18.88
N PHE A 17 -4.78 -12.60 -18.49
CA PHE A 17 -5.88 -11.84 -19.06
C PHE A 17 -5.72 -11.64 -20.57
N ILE A 18 -4.55 -11.19 -21.02
CA ILE A 18 -4.25 -11.02 -22.45
C ILE A 18 -4.45 -12.33 -23.21
N LYS A 19 -3.97 -13.46 -22.68
CA LYS A 19 -4.15 -14.78 -23.31
C LYS A 19 -5.63 -15.13 -23.49
N VAL A 20 -6.43 -14.95 -22.45
CA VAL A 20 -7.88 -15.22 -22.51
C VAL A 20 -8.55 -14.33 -23.56
N LYS A 21 -8.19 -13.05 -23.59
CA LYS A 21 -8.78 -12.06 -24.49
C LYS A 21 -8.35 -12.19 -25.95
N LEU A 22 -7.16 -12.72 -26.20
CA LEU A 22 -6.74 -13.11 -27.55
C LEU A 22 -7.49 -14.36 -28.01
N ALA A 23 -7.66 -15.34 -27.12
CA ALA A 23 -8.34 -16.60 -27.45
C ALA A 23 -9.84 -16.41 -27.74
N ASP A 24 -10.50 -15.48 -27.05
CA ASP A 24 -11.92 -15.16 -27.27
C ASP A 24 -12.15 -14.11 -28.38
N GLY A 25 -11.06 -13.56 -28.96
CA GLY A 25 -11.09 -12.58 -30.04
C GLY A 25 -11.53 -11.16 -29.62
N THR A 26 -11.66 -10.88 -28.32
CA THR A 26 -12.05 -9.56 -27.81
C THR A 26 -10.88 -8.58 -27.71
N LEU A 27 -9.65 -9.05 -27.91
CA LEU A 27 -8.43 -8.25 -27.99
C LEU A 27 -7.65 -8.62 -29.26
N THR A 28 -7.09 -7.62 -29.96
CA THR A 28 -6.22 -7.87 -31.12
C THR A 28 -4.77 -8.10 -30.69
N GLU A 29 -3.98 -8.73 -31.55
CA GLU A 29 -2.54 -8.94 -31.29
C GLU A 29 -1.79 -7.62 -31.12
N GLU A 30 -2.10 -6.60 -31.92
CA GLU A 30 -1.47 -5.28 -31.81
C GLU A 30 -1.79 -4.62 -30.47
N ARG A 31 -3.05 -4.70 -30.02
CA ARG A 31 -3.49 -4.12 -28.74
C ARG A 31 -2.86 -4.88 -27.57
N ALA A 32 -2.78 -6.20 -27.64
CA ALA A 32 -2.08 -7.03 -26.66
C ALA A 32 -0.59 -6.70 -26.57
N GLN A 33 0.06 -6.47 -27.71
CA GLN A 33 1.47 -6.08 -27.77
C GLN A 33 1.71 -4.69 -27.18
N GLU A 34 0.84 -3.72 -27.50
CA GLU A 34 0.88 -2.36 -26.95
C GLU A 34 0.76 -2.40 -25.41
N MET A 35 -0.22 -3.14 -24.91
CA MET A 35 -0.47 -3.34 -23.48
C MET A 35 0.75 -3.96 -22.80
N SER A 36 1.28 -5.06 -23.35
CA SER A 36 2.46 -5.74 -22.79
C SER A 36 3.68 -4.82 -22.70
N LYS A 37 3.96 -4.04 -23.76
CA LYS A 37 5.06 -3.07 -23.78
C LYS A 37 4.88 -1.97 -22.73
N ALA A 38 3.65 -1.48 -22.58
CA ALA A 38 3.36 -0.43 -21.61
C ALA A 38 3.48 -0.94 -20.17
N VAL A 39 3.00 -2.15 -19.88
CA VAL A 39 3.11 -2.79 -18.56
C VAL A 39 4.58 -2.93 -18.15
N LEU A 40 5.41 -3.51 -19.01
CA LEU A 40 6.86 -3.62 -18.79
C LEU A 40 7.56 -2.24 -18.75
N GLY A 41 6.95 -1.23 -19.34
CA GLY A 41 7.41 0.15 -19.32
C GLY A 41 7.12 0.87 -18.01
N ILE A 42 5.98 0.57 -17.39
CA ILE A 42 5.45 1.23 -16.20
C ILE A 42 5.88 0.51 -14.93
N LEU A 43 5.79 -0.82 -14.90
CA LEU A 43 6.19 -1.65 -13.77
C LEU A 43 7.67 -2.02 -13.92
N LYS A 44 8.49 -1.59 -12.96
CA LYS A 44 9.94 -1.81 -12.98
C LYS A 44 10.37 -2.62 -11.76
N PRO A 45 11.33 -3.54 -11.91
CA PRO A 45 11.92 -4.23 -10.76
C PRO A 45 12.53 -3.24 -9.77
N GLY A 46 12.43 -3.54 -8.47
CA GLY A 46 13.03 -2.73 -7.40
C GLY A 46 12.24 -1.48 -7.02
N MET A 47 11.01 -1.30 -7.52
CA MET A 47 10.10 -0.27 -7.04
C MET A 47 9.79 -0.48 -5.56
N ASN A 48 9.72 0.59 -4.78
CA ASN A 48 9.09 0.53 -3.46
C ASN A 48 7.56 0.50 -3.58
N PHE A 49 6.84 0.28 -2.47
CA PHE A 49 5.38 0.20 -2.52
C PHE A 49 4.73 1.51 -3.04
N GLU A 50 5.28 2.69 -2.77
CA GLU A 50 4.71 4.00 -3.10
C GLU A 50 4.80 4.21 -4.61
N GLU A 51 5.98 3.94 -5.16
CA GLU A 51 6.25 3.95 -6.59
C GLU A 51 5.33 2.96 -7.31
N LEU A 52 5.21 1.73 -6.79
CA LEU A 52 4.36 0.69 -7.36
C LEU A 52 2.88 1.09 -7.36
N TYR A 53 2.34 1.49 -6.21
CA TYR A 53 0.92 1.89 -6.10
C TYR A 53 0.60 3.22 -6.78
N ARG A 54 1.59 4.09 -7.05
CA ARG A 54 1.43 5.24 -7.95
C ARG A 54 1.52 4.87 -9.42
N ALA A 55 2.24 3.81 -9.77
CA ALA A 55 2.41 3.36 -11.15
C ALA A 55 1.18 2.57 -11.63
N ILE A 56 0.59 1.73 -10.78
CA ILE A 56 -0.53 0.85 -11.10
C ILE A 56 -1.74 1.59 -11.73
N PRO A 57 -2.25 2.71 -11.18
CA PRO A 57 -3.39 3.43 -11.77
C PRO A 57 -3.14 3.92 -13.21
N LYS A 58 -1.89 4.22 -13.55
CA LYS A 58 -1.52 4.69 -14.90
C LYS A 58 -1.70 3.62 -15.98
N LEU A 59 -1.77 2.36 -15.58
CA LEU A 59 -2.10 1.26 -16.49
C LEU A 59 -3.58 1.33 -16.89
N ASP A 60 -4.47 1.65 -15.95
CA ASP A 60 -5.91 1.80 -16.18
C ASP A 60 -6.22 2.98 -17.12
N ASP A 61 -5.54 4.11 -16.91
CA ASP A 61 -5.68 5.33 -17.73
C ASP A 61 -5.46 5.05 -19.24
N ARG A 62 -4.59 4.08 -19.56
CA ARG A 62 -4.21 3.74 -20.94
C ARG A 62 -4.90 2.47 -21.46
N PHE A 63 -5.24 1.56 -20.55
CA PHE A 63 -5.81 0.24 -20.84
C PHE A 63 -6.94 -0.06 -19.86
N GLN A 64 -8.13 0.48 -20.12
CA GLN A 64 -9.34 0.20 -19.34
C GLN A 64 -9.69 -1.30 -19.34
N GLU A 65 -9.17 -2.07 -20.29
CA GLU A 65 -9.28 -3.53 -20.30
C GLU A 65 -8.68 -4.15 -19.02
N LEU A 66 -7.71 -3.49 -18.38
CA LEU A 66 -7.03 -3.96 -17.18
C LEU A 66 -7.73 -3.60 -15.87
N SER A 67 -8.77 -2.76 -15.88
CA SER A 67 -9.51 -2.36 -14.66
C SER A 67 -9.92 -3.55 -13.77
N PRO A 68 -10.41 -4.69 -14.30
CA PRO A 68 -10.80 -5.84 -13.47
C PRO A 68 -9.65 -6.45 -12.66
N ILE A 69 -8.40 -6.23 -13.07
CA ILE A 69 -7.20 -6.72 -12.38
C ILE A 69 -6.68 -5.65 -11.42
N ILE A 70 -6.65 -4.39 -11.87
CA ILE A 70 -6.06 -3.26 -11.15
C ILE A 70 -6.91 -2.84 -9.94
N LEU A 71 -8.23 -2.70 -10.13
CA LEU A 71 -9.10 -2.14 -9.11
C LEU A 71 -9.16 -2.98 -7.82
N PRO A 72 -9.25 -4.32 -7.87
CA PRO A 72 -9.18 -5.14 -6.66
C PRO A 72 -7.88 -4.95 -5.88
N LEU A 73 -6.75 -4.83 -6.57
CA LEU A 73 -5.43 -4.64 -5.96
C LEU A 73 -5.33 -3.28 -5.25
N LEU A 74 -5.80 -2.22 -5.88
CA LEU A 74 -5.84 -0.88 -5.28
C LEU A 74 -6.76 -0.83 -4.06
N LYS A 75 -7.93 -1.49 -4.16
CA LYS A 75 -8.89 -1.58 -3.06
C LYS A 75 -8.31 -2.35 -1.87
N GLU A 76 -7.64 -3.48 -2.11
CA GLU A 76 -7.00 -4.25 -1.04
C GLU A 76 -5.93 -3.43 -0.31
N TYR A 77 -5.12 -2.66 -1.05
CA TYR A 77 -4.13 -1.76 -0.47
C TYR A 77 -4.77 -0.65 0.36
N GLU A 78 -5.80 -0.01 -0.16
CA GLU A 78 -6.55 1.01 0.59
C GLU A 78 -7.16 0.43 1.87
N GLU A 79 -7.83 -0.71 1.79
CA GLU A 79 -8.51 -1.31 2.94
C GLU A 79 -7.54 -1.81 4.02
N ARG A 80 -6.47 -2.50 3.61
CA ARG A 80 -5.54 -3.15 4.56
C ARG A 80 -4.46 -2.23 5.08
N VAL A 81 -3.94 -1.33 4.25
CA VAL A 81 -2.82 -0.48 4.65
C VAL A 81 -3.34 0.86 5.12
N VAL A 82 -4.12 1.56 4.29
CA VAL A 82 -4.57 2.92 4.62
C VAL A 82 -5.67 2.88 5.69
N GLY A 83 -6.62 1.97 5.57
CA GLY A 83 -7.75 1.83 6.50
C GLY A 83 -7.33 1.47 7.92
N GLU A 84 -6.39 0.55 8.09
CA GLU A 84 -5.87 0.17 9.43
C GLU A 84 -5.10 1.32 10.08
N VAL A 85 -4.24 1.99 9.31
CA VAL A 85 -3.51 3.17 9.81
C VAL A 85 -4.49 4.27 10.22
N GLN A 86 -5.49 4.57 9.39
CA GLN A 86 -6.47 5.61 9.71
C GLN A 86 -7.23 5.32 11.01
N LYS A 87 -7.60 4.06 11.25
CA LYS A 87 -8.22 3.64 12.52
C LYS A 87 -7.28 3.90 13.69
N ASN A 88 -6.03 3.46 13.59
CA ASN A 88 -5.03 3.62 14.65
C ASN A 88 -4.72 5.10 14.93
N VAL A 89 -4.57 5.92 13.88
CA VAL A 89 -4.38 7.38 14.01
C VAL A 89 -5.60 8.02 14.69
N SER A 90 -6.82 7.63 14.30
CA SER A 90 -8.05 8.13 14.93
C SER A 90 -8.13 7.76 16.41
N GLU A 91 -7.76 6.54 16.77
CA GLU A 91 -7.71 6.09 18.18
C GLU A 91 -6.68 6.87 18.98
N LEU A 92 -5.46 7.05 18.45
CA LEU A 92 -4.40 7.84 19.09
C LEU A 92 -4.83 9.29 19.35
N ILE A 93 -5.52 9.91 18.40
CA ILE A 93 -6.10 11.25 18.55
C ILE A 93 -7.15 11.26 19.68
N LYS A 94 -8.04 10.26 19.73
CA LYS A 94 -9.09 10.16 20.77
C LYS A 94 -8.53 10.02 22.18
N ILE A 95 -7.40 9.34 22.34
CA ILE A 95 -6.74 9.16 23.64
C ILE A 95 -5.69 10.25 23.94
N GLY A 96 -5.62 11.31 23.12
CA GLY A 96 -4.73 12.46 23.31
C GLY A 96 -3.26 12.23 22.96
N GLN A 97 -2.92 11.14 22.27
CA GLN A 97 -1.56 10.80 21.85
C GLN A 97 -1.24 11.38 20.46
N TYR A 98 -1.27 12.71 20.35
CA TYR A 98 -1.11 13.41 19.07
C TYR A 98 0.26 13.17 18.41
N ASP A 99 1.35 13.15 19.19
CA ASP A 99 2.70 12.90 18.64
C ASP A 99 2.84 11.50 18.03
N ALA A 100 2.24 10.50 18.67
CA ALA A 100 2.21 9.13 18.15
C ALA A 100 1.34 9.04 16.88
N ALA A 101 0.21 9.76 16.86
CA ALA A 101 -0.66 9.83 15.69
C ALA A 101 0.05 10.45 14.47
N VAL A 102 0.78 11.55 14.67
CA VAL A 102 1.59 12.21 13.63
C VAL A 102 2.68 11.27 13.13
N LYS A 103 3.43 10.64 14.05
CA LYS A 103 4.52 9.73 13.68
C LYS A 103 4.02 8.53 12.87
N LEU A 104 2.91 7.92 13.28
CA LEU A 104 2.30 6.80 12.55
C LEU A 104 1.84 7.21 11.15
N GLY A 105 1.22 8.39 11.02
CA GLY A 105 0.83 8.96 9.73
C GLY A 105 2.04 9.20 8.81
N GLU A 106 3.10 9.81 9.33
CA GLU A 106 4.34 10.04 8.58
C GLU A 106 5.01 8.74 8.14
N GLN A 107 5.05 7.71 8.99
CA GLN A 107 5.60 6.40 8.65
C GLN A 107 4.79 5.70 7.55
N THR A 108 3.48 5.96 7.49
CA THR A 108 2.60 5.41 6.46
C THR A 108 2.85 6.07 5.12
N VAL A 109 3.05 7.40 5.11
CA VAL A 109 3.40 8.15 3.91
C VAL A 109 4.80 7.77 3.41
N LYS A 110 5.76 7.53 4.31
CA LYS A 110 7.13 7.12 3.98
C LYS A 110 7.28 5.60 3.76
N GLN A 111 6.21 4.83 3.99
CA GLN A 111 6.12 3.38 3.86
C GLN A 111 7.26 2.56 4.51
N GLU A 112 7.72 2.99 5.69
CA GLU A 112 8.57 2.19 6.58
C GLU A 112 7.72 1.59 7.71
N ILE A 113 6.77 0.70 7.40
CA ILE A 113 5.93 0.07 8.44
C ILE A 113 6.13 -1.44 8.51
N PRO A 114 6.93 -1.93 9.47
CA PRO A 114 6.62 -3.19 10.14
C PRO A 114 5.37 -3.00 11.01
N LEU A 115 4.27 -3.69 10.67
CA LEU A 115 3.00 -3.68 11.40
C LEU A 115 3.13 -4.45 12.73
N GLN A 116 3.88 -3.92 13.69
CA GLN A 116 3.80 -4.32 15.10
C GLN A 116 4.08 -3.11 16.00
N TRP A 117 3.03 -2.59 16.64
CA TRP A 117 3.17 -1.71 17.80
C TRP A 117 2.86 -2.52 19.07
N GLU A 118 3.89 -2.81 19.86
CA GLU A 118 3.73 -3.31 21.23
C GLU A 118 3.72 -2.13 22.20
N GLY A 119 2.56 -1.88 22.80
CA GLY A 119 2.35 -0.69 23.62
C GLY A 119 3.28 -0.59 24.84
N SER A 120 4.07 0.47 24.90
CA SER A 120 4.85 0.83 26.10
C SER A 120 4.03 1.73 27.02
N GLY A 121 3.02 1.15 27.67
CA GLY A 121 2.37 1.75 28.82
C GLY A 121 3.26 1.66 30.06
N LYS A 122 4.12 2.65 30.33
CA LYS A 122 4.62 2.92 31.69
C LYS A 122 4.63 4.42 31.99
N GLN A 123 3.51 4.88 32.57
CA GLN A 123 3.46 6.07 33.42
C GLN A 123 4.58 6.01 34.47
N LYS A 124 5.56 6.91 34.39
CA LYS A 124 6.34 7.29 35.58
C LYS A 124 5.72 8.57 36.14
N ARG A 125 4.78 8.40 37.09
CA ARG A 125 4.44 9.47 38.04
C ARG A 125 5.66 9.66 38.95
N GLN A 126 6.39 10.76 38.79
CA GLN A 126 7.27 11.25 39.86
C GLN A 126 6.37 11.86 40.94
N VAL A 127 6.29 11.19 42.09
CA VAL A 127 5.71 11.75 43.32
C VAL A 127 6.82 12.55 44.01
N PRO A 128 6.58 13.80 44.45
CA PRO A 128 7.61 14.59 45.14
C PRO A 128 7.92 14.02 46.52
N ALA A 129 9.20 14.05 46.90
CA ALA A 129 9.68 13.56 48.19
C ALA A 129 9.14 14.41 49.36
N PRO A 130 8.64 13.79 50.45
CA PRO A 130 8.31 14.52 51.66
C PRO A 130 9.57 14.91 52.45
N LYS A 131 9.58 16.14 52.97
CA LYS A 131 10.59 16.63 53.93
C LYS A 131 10.45 15.93 55.28
N SER A 132 11.58 15.56 55.88
CA SER A 132 11.77 15.18 57.29
C SER A 132 13.15 15.73 57.66
N VAL A 133 13.30 16.87 58.35
CA VAL A 133 13.13 17.09 59.80
C VAL A 133 13.79 15.99 60.63
N ALA A 134 15.04 16.24 61.01
CA ALA A 134 15.66 15.93 62.30
C ALA A 134 16.86 16.86 62.45
#